data_AF-A0A061SX80-F1
#
_entry.id   AF-A0A061SX80-F1
#
_cell.length_a   1.000
_cell.length_b   1.000
_cell.length_c   1.000
_cell.angle_alpha   90.00
_cell.angle_beta   90.00
_cell.angle_gamma   90.00
#
_symmetry.space_group_name_H-M   'P 1'
#
loop_
_entity.id
_entity.type
_entity.pdbx_description
1 polymer ?
#
loop_
_entity_poly.entity_id
_entity_poly.type
_entity_poly.pdbx_seq_one_letter_code
_entity_poly.pdbx_strand_id
1 'polypeptide(L)'
;MILLEKGRYRARQTDDPADIAAAQALRARCFGLNTAADHDSFDVKSVHILLEDSTDGTLVCCFRLLPLQGRDLPNSYAAQFYELSALAAYDGLMMEVGRFCITPDRTDPDILRLAWAAMTDYVDRAGVGMLFGCSSFAGVETAQYLDAFAVLRARHLAPKRWLPQIKAPDVFRFAAKLRRKPDMKQAMLRMPPLLRSYLMMGGWVSDHAVVDRQMNTLHVFTGLEIGAIPAARKRLLRALV
;
A
#
# COMPACT_ATOMS: atom_id res chain seq x y z
N MET A 1 -19.59 7.47 -6.71
CA MET A 1 -19.10 8.39 -7.77
C MET A 1 -18.10 7.68 -8.66
N ILE A 2 -18.32 7.64 -9.99
CA ILE A 2 -17.31 7.13 -10.93
C ILE A 2 -16.12 8.10 -10.94
N LEU A 3 -14.91 7.55 -10.83
CA LEU A 3 -13.69 8.34 -10.89
C LEU A 3 -13.11 8.29 -12.30
N LEU A 4 -12.92 7.07 -12.84
CA LEU A 4 -12.24 6.84 -14.10
C LEU A 4 -12.79 5.59 -14.78
N GLU A 5 -12.76 5.59 -16.12
CA GLU A 5 -13.07 4.42 -16.93
C GLU A 5 -12.00 4.28 -18.03
N LYS A 6 -11.43 3.09 -18.17
CA LYS A 6 -10.43 2.81 -19.20
C LYS A 6 -10.53 1.38 -19.68
N GLY A 7 -10.71 1.23 -20.99
CA GLY A 7 -10.91 -0.09 -21.59
C GLY A 7 -12.16 -0.73 -21.00
N ARG A 8 -12.01 -1.94 -20.43
CA ARG A 8 -13.13 -2.64 -19.78
C ARG A 8 -13.29 -2.35 -18.29
N TYR A 9 -12.36 -1.65 -17.65
CA TYR A 9 -12.39 -1.45 -16.20
C TYR A 9 -12.89 -0.06 -15.84
N ARG A 10 -13.65 0.00 -14.74
CA ARG A 10 -14.19 1.23 -14.16
C ARG A 10 -13.80 1.33 -12.71
N ALA A 11 -13.20 2.46 -12.32
CA ALA A 11 -12.88 2.79 -10.94
C ALA A 11 -13.92 3.76 -10.39
N ARG A 12 -14.41 3.51 -9.18
CA ARG A 12 -15.39 4.36 -8.50
C ARG A 12 -15.10 4.49 -7.01
N GLN A 13 -15.41 5.65 -6.48
CA GLN A 13 -15.48 5.92 -5.06
C GLN A 13 -16.89 5.61 -4.55
N THR A 14 -16.98 5.03 -3.35
CA THR A 14 -18.27 4.70 -2.72
C THR A 14 -18.24 4.83 -1.19
N ASP A 15 -19.40 5.11 -0.63
CA ASP A 15 -19.76 5.06 0.78
C ASP A 15 -20.96 4.13 1.02
N ASP A 16 -21.44 3.44 -0.02
CA ASP A 16 -22.57 2.52 0.05
C ASP A 16 -22.21 1.27 0.90
N PRO A 17 -23.01 0.92 1.93
CA PRO A 17 -22.74 -0.24 2.78
C PRO A 17 -22.64 -1.58 2.03
N ALA A 18 -23.41 -1.78 0.96
CA ALA A 18 -23.37 -3.00 0.16
C ALA A 18 -22.07 -3.11 -0.63
N ASP A 19 -21.58 -1.99 -1.16
CA ASP A 19 -20.28 -1.94 -1.82
C ASP A 19 -19.13 -2.20 -0.86
N ILE A 20 -19.20 -1.62 0.34
CA ILE A 20 -18.21 -1.85 1.39
C ILE A 20 -18.20 -3.32 1.79
N ALA A 21 -19.38 -3.95 1.96
CA ALA A 21 -19.48 -5.38 2.23
C ALA A 21 -18.88 -6.24 1.10
N ALA A 22 -19.12 -5.88 -0.17
CA ALA A 22 -18.51 -6.56 -1.32
C ALA A 22 -16.97 -6.43 -1.32
N ALA A 23 -16.44 -5.24 -1.00
CA ALA A 23 -15.01 -5.02 -0.86
C ALA A 23 -14.42 -5.84 0.31
N GLN A 24 -15.10 -5.91 1.46
CA GLN A 24 -14.68 -6.71 2.61
C GLN A 24 -14.64 -8.21 2.28
N ALA A 25 -15.61 -8.72 1.51
CA ALA A 25 -15.61 -10.09 1.03
C ALA A 25 -14.47 -10.36 0.03
N LEU A 26 -14.21 -9.43 -0.90
CA LEU A 26 -13.08 -9.53 -1.82
C LEU A 26 -11.74 -9.58 -1.08
N ARG A 27 -11.57 -8.71 -0.07
CA ARG A 27 -10.35 -8.67 0.76
C ARG A 27 -10.12 -9.99 1.48
N ALA A 28 -11.16 -10.56 2.12
CA ALA A 28 -11.04 -11.85 2.79
C ALA A 28 -10.51 -12.94 1.84
N ARG A 29 -11.05 -13.00 0.61
CA ARG A 29 -10.57 -13.91 -0.43
C ARG A 29 -9.12 -13.62 -0.84
N CYS A 30 -8.78 -12.35 -1.10
CA CYS A 30 -7.45 -11.96 -1.56
C CYS A 30 -6.36 -12.18 -0.50
N PHE A 31 -6.68 -12.00 0.78
CA PHE A 31 -5.74 -12.19 1.89
C PHE A 31 -5.76 -13.62 2.44
N GLY A 32 -6.59 -14.51 1.89
CA GLY A 32 -6.67 -15.91 2.30
C GLY A 32 -7.17 -16.07 3.74
N LEU A 33 -8.08 -15.20 4.17
CA LEU A 33 -8.65 -15.28 5.52
C LEU A 33 -9.66 -16.43 5.60
N ASN A 34 -9.73 -17.08 6.77
CA ASN A 34 -10.73 -18.12 7.06
C ASN A 34 -12.08 -17.52 7.50
N THR A 35 -12.38 -16.29 7.08
CA THR A 35 -13.57 -15.53 7.45
C THR A 35 -14.28 -15.03 6.18
N ALA A 36 -15.57 -14.70 6.30
CA ALA A 36 -16.35 -14.23 5.13
C ALA A 36 -15.99 -12.81 4.69
N ALA A 37 -15.39 -12.00 5.58
CA ALA A 37 -15.12 -10.58 5.37
C ALA A 37 -13.88 -10.13 6.15
N ASP A 38 -13.05 -9.28 5.54
CA ASP A 38 -12.01 -8.48 6.21
C ASP A 38 -12.56 -7.09 6.47
N HIS A 39 -12.88 -6.82 7.74
CA HIS A 39 -13.37 -5.53 8.21
C HIS A 39 -12.65 -5.10 9.49
N ASP A 40 -12.48 -3.80 9.66
CA ASP A 40 -11.96 -3.23 10.90
C ASP A 40 -12.53 -1.82 11.16
N SER A 41 -12.11 -1.21 12.27
CA SER A 41 -12.61 0.12 12.68
C SER A 41 -12.17 1.28 11.78
N PHE A 42 -11.24 1.06 10.84
CA PHE A 42 -10.79 2.10 9.92
C PHE A 42 -11.67 2.19 8.67
N ASP A 43 -12.48 1.17 8.36
CA ASP A 43 -13.40 1.20 7.22
C ASP A 43 -14.35 2.40 7.30
N VAL A 44 -14.95 2.66 8.47
CA VAL A 44 -15.90 3.77 8.66
C VAL A 44 -15.32 5.16 8.40
N LYS A 45 -13.99 5.32 8.53
CA LYS A 45 -13.29 6.60 8.34
C LYS A 45 -12.64 6.73 6.97
N SER A 46 -12.63 5.66 6.19
CA SER A 46 -11.89 5.60 4.94
C SER A 46 -12.78 5.93 3.75
N VAL A 47 -12.17 6.50 2.72
CA VAL A 47 -12.76 6.53 1.39
C VAL A 47 -12.51 5.17 0.74
N HIS A 48 -13.57 4.53 0.22
CA HIS A 48 -13.48 3.24 -0.45
C HIS A 48 -13.42 3.41 -1.97
N ILE A 49 -12.43 2.78 -2.59
CA ILE A 49 -12.26 2.74 -4.05
C ILE A 49 -12.42 1.31 -4.53
N LEU A 50 -13.35 1.13 -5.47
CA LEU A 50 -13.67 -0.15 -6.09
C LEU A 50 -13.37 -0.08 -7.58
N LEU A 51 -12.81 -1.16 -8.10
CA LEU A 51 -12.57 -1.36 -9.53
C LEU A 51 -13.35 -2.57 -10.01
N GLU A 52 -14.18 -2.35 -11.02
CA GLU A 52 -15.08 -3.35 -11.58
C GLU A 52 -14.76 -3.60 -13.05
N ASP A 53 -15.01 -4.83 -13.49
CA ASP A 53 -15.11 -5.18 -14.90
C ASP A 53 -16.47 -4.71 -15.43
N SER A 54 -16.47 -3.77 -16.37
CA SER A 54 -17.68 -3.10 -16.87
C SER A 54 -18.55 -4.04 -17.72
N THR A 55 -18.01 -5.18 -18.16
CA THR A 55 -18.77 -6.14 -18.97
C THR A 55 -19.75 -6.97 -18.15
N ASP A 56 -19.42 -7.27 -16.89
CA ASP A 56 -20.20 -8.18 -16.04
C ASP A 56 -20.40 -7.66 -14.60
N GLY A 57 -19.83 -6.51 -14.24
CA GLY A 57 -19.92 -5.91 -12.91
C GLY A 57 -19.01 -6.56 -11.87
N THR A 58 -18.14 -7.51 -12.25
CA THR A 58 -17.28 -8.22 -11.31
C THR A 58 -16.31 -7.26 -10.63
N LEU A 59 -16.30 -7.24 -9.29
CA LEU A 59 -15.30 -6.50 -8.52
C LEU A 59 -13.93 -7.19 -8.63
N VAL A 60 -12.97 -6.50 -9.26
CA VAL A 60 -11.63 -7.05 -9.56
C VAL A 60 -10.53 -6.46 -8.69
N CYS A 61 -10.74 -5.31 -8.07
CA CYS A 61 -9.78 -4.68 -7.17
C CYS A 61 -10.50 -3.74 -6.19
N CYS A 62 -9.96 -3.62 -4.98
CA CYS A 62 -10.40 -2.58 -4.05
C CYS A 62 -9.23 -2.08 -3.20
N PHE A 63 -9.37 -0.87 -2.69
CA PHE A 63 -8.49 -0.30 -1.66
C PHE A 63 -9.24 0.78 -0.89
N ARG A 64 -8.68 1.19 0.25
CA ARG A 64 -9.23 2.28 1.05
C ARG A 64 -8.17 3.36 1.29
N LEU A 65 -8.64 4.59 1.44
CA LEU A 65 -7.83 5.79 1.58
C LEU A 65 -8.26 6.52 2.85
N LEU A 66 -7.35 6.66 3.82
CA LEU A 66 -7.60 7.38 5.07
C LEU A 66 -6.78 8.69 5.11
N PRO A 67 -7.42 9.86 4.93
CA PRO A 67 -6.74 11.16 5.00
C PRO A 67 -6.37 11.50 6.45
N LEU A 68 -5.12 11.91 6.67
CA LEU A 68 -4.57 12.19 8.00
C LEU A 68 -3.63 13.40 7.95
N GLN A 69 -3.62 14.19 9.02
CA GLN A 69 -2.53 15.14 9.29
C GLN A 69 -1.58 14.56 10.34
N GLY A 70 -0.43 15.21 10.57
CA GLY A 70 0.58 14.74 11.53
C GLY A 70 0.01 14.39 12.91
N ARG A 71 -0.90 15.22 13.43
CA ARG A 71 -1.58 15.00 14.72
C ARG A 71 -2.52 13.79 14.76
N ASP A 72 -3.01 13.35 13.60
CA ASP A 72 -4.00 12.28 13.48
C ASP A 72 -3.34 10.92 13.26
N LEU A 73 -2.02 10.86 13.00
CA LEU A 73 -1.27 9.63 12.75
C LEU A 73 -1.48 8.53 13.79
N PRO A 74 -1.61 8.80 15.10
CA PRO A 74 -1.91 7.74 16.07
C PRO A 74 -3.21 6.96 15.78
N ASN A 75 -4.11 7.54 14.98
CA ASN A 75 -5.37 6.95 14.55
C ASN A 75 -5.28 6.20 13.21
N SER A 76 -4.08 5.91 12.70
CA SER A 76 -3.86 5.15 11.46
C SER A 76 -3.68 3.65 11.73
N TYR A 77 -3.89 2.82 10.70
CA TYR A 77 -3.62 1.38 10.79
C TYR A 77 -2.12 1.11 11.04
N ALA A 78 -1.24 1.79 10.31
CA ALA A 78 0.21 1.65 10.45
C ALA A 78 0.71 1.99 11.86
N ALA A 79 0.08 2.96 12.55
CA ALA A 79 0.44 3.34 13.91
C ALA A 79 0.19 2.23 14.95
N GLN A 80 -0.50 1.14 14.60
CA GLN A 80 -0.60 -0.04 15.47
C GLN A 80 0.74 -0.78 15.57
N PHE A 81 1.56 -0.74 14.51
CA PHE A 81 2.79 -1.53 14.38
C PHE A 81 4.07 -0.69 14.37
N TYR A 82 3.96 0.57 13.97
CA TYR A 82 5.08 1.50 13.87
C TYR A 82 4.88 2.69 14.81
N GLU A 83 5.97 3.18 15.36
CA GLU A 83 6.03 4.46 16.05
C GLU A 83 6.30 5.53 14.98
N LEU A 84 5.38 6.50 14.86
CA LEU A 84 5.30 7.45 13.74
C LEU A 84 5.57 8.90 14.14
N SER A 85 6.12 9.16 15.33
CA SER A 85 6.40 10.50 15.85
C SER A 85 7.21 11.37 14.88
N ALA A 86 8.16 10.75 14.17
CA ALA A 86 8.96 11.41 13.14
C ALA A 86 8.10 11.99 12.00
N LEU A 87 7.02 11.30 11.60
CA LEU A 87 6.11 11.76 10.55
C LEU A 87 5.10 12.80 11.06
N ALA A 88 4.89 12.91 12.37
CA ALA A 88 3.94 13.89 12.93
C ALA A 88 4.33 15.34 12.61
N ALA A 89 5.60 15.59 12.28
CA ALA A 89 6.12 16.88 11.85
C ALA A 89 5.93 17.17 10.34
N TYR A 90 5.29 16.27 9.57
CA TYR A 90 5.01 16.51 8.17
C TYR A 90 3.94 17.59 8.00
N ASP A 91 4.31 18.69 7.32
CA ASP A 91 3.43 19.82 7.05
C ASP A 91 2.66 19.58 5.74
N GLY A 92 1.52 18.93 5.85
CA GLY A 92 0.63 18.65 4.72
C GLY A 92 -0.31 17.48 4.96
N LEU A 93 -1.23 17.28 4.01
CA LEU A 93 -2.14 16.15 4.04
C LEU A 93 -1.40 14.85 3.68
N MET A 94 -1.51 13.85 4.56
CA MET A 94 -1.04 12.50 4.31
C MET A 94 -2.23 11.59 4.00
N MET A 95 -1.95 10.51 3.30
CA MET A 95 -2.96 9.52 2.93
C MET A 95 -2.45 8.11 3.24
N GLU A 96 -3.10 7.45 4.19
CA GLU A 96 -2.86 6.04 4.42
C GLU A 96 -3.60 5.22 3.36
N VAL A 97 -2.85 4.43 2.60
CA VAL A 97 -3.38 3.47 1.63
C VAL A 97 -3.46 2.11 2.30
N GLY A 98 -4.69 1.61 2.48
CA GLY A 98 -4.96 0.36 3.16
C GLY A 98 -5.69 -0.64 2.28
N ARG A 99 -5.56 -1.92 2.64
CA ARG A 99 -6.37 -3.03 2.09
C ARG A 99 -6.40 -3.07 0.55
N PHE A 100 -5.29 -2.72 -0.09
CA PHE A 100 -5.14 -2.79 -1.53
C PHE A 100 -5.04 -4.25 -1.96
N CYS A 101 -6.02 -4.73 -2.72
CA CYS A 101 -6.00 -6.08 -3.26
C CYS A 101 -6.59 -6.14 -4.67
N ILE A 102 -6.03 -7.04 -5.48
CA ILE A 102 -6.52 -7.40 -6.81
C ILE A 102 -6.93 -8.87 -6.74
N THR A 103 -8.08 -9.21 -7.31
CA THR A 103 -8.58 -10.59 -7.31
C THR A 103 -7.55 -11.52 -7.96
N PRO A 104 -7.27 -12.70 -7.37
CA PRO A 104 -6.30 -13.65 -7.95
C PRO A 104 -6.74 -14.19 -9.31
N ASP A 105 -8.03 -14.10 -9.63
CA ASP A 105 -8.63 -14.59 -10.88
C ASP A 105 -8.31 -13.72 -12.10
N ARG A 106 -7.61 -12.59 -11.91
CA ARG A 106 -7.24 -11.64 -12.96
C ARG A 106 -5.76 -11.26 -12.84
N THR A 107 -5.03 -11.42 -13.93
CA THR A 107 -3.60 -11.03 -14.04
C THR A 107 -3.38 -9.82 -14.96
N ASP A 108 -4.47 -9.17 -15.35
CA ASP A 108 -4.46 -8.04 -16.27
C ASP A 108 -3.75 -6.82 -15.64
N PRO A 109 -2.62 -6.36 -16.21
CA PRO A 109 -1.88 -5.23 -15.68
C PRO A 109 -2.66 -3.91 -15.72
N ASP A 110 -3.72 -3.81 -16.53
CA ASP A 110 -4.54 -2.59 -16.62
C ASP A 110 -5.35 -2.34 -15.34
N ILE A 111 -5.65 -3.37 -14.55
CA ILE A 111 -6.30 -3.22 -13.25
C ILE A 111 -5.42 -2.39 -12.30
N LEU A 112 -4.13 -2.74 -12.21
CA LEU A 112 -3.18 -2.01 -11.37
C LEU A 112 -2.94 -0.60 -11.90
N ARG A 113 -2.85 -0.42 -13.23
CA ARG A 113 -2.67 0.90 -13.85
C ARG A 113 -3.86 1.82 -13.57
N LEU A 114 -5.09 1.32 -13.72
CA LEU A 114 -6.29 2.08 -13.42
C LEU A 114 -6.42 2.39 -11.92
N ALA A 115 -6.06 1.46 -11.04
CA ALA A 115 -6.07 1.69 -9.60
C ALA A 115 -5.11 2.84 -9.21
N TRP A 116 -3.91 2.85 -9.79
CA TRP A 116 -2.95 3.95 -9.62
C TRP A 116 -3.45 5.27 -10.21
N ALA A 117 -4.14 5.23 -11.36
CA ALA A 117 -4.73 6.43 -11.95
C ALA A 117 -5.81 7.01 -11.03
N ALA A 118 -6.72 6.18 -10.50
CA ALA A 118 -7.77 6.61 -9.57
C ALA A 118 -7.18 7.17 -8.27
N MET A 119 -6.11 6.56 -7.75
CA MET A 119 -5.38 7.07 -6.60
C MET A 119 -4.69 8.41 -6.92
N THR A 120 -4.12 8.57 -8.11
CA THR A 120 -3.47 9.81 -8.55
C THR A 120 -4.47 10.96 -8.66
N ASP A 121 -5.63 10.71 -9.28
CA ASP A 121 -6.74 11.66 -9.38
C ASP A 121 -7.25 12.09 -7.99
N TYR A 122 -7.38 11.15 -7.05
CA TYR A 122 -7.73 11.50 -5.66
C TYR A 122 -6.63 12.35 -4.99
N VAL A 123 -5.37 11.93 -5.10
CA VAL A 123 -4.21 12.63 -4.52
C VAL A 123 -4.09 14.06 -5.01
N ASP A 124 -4.24 14.27 -6.33
CA ASP A 124 -4.13 15.59 -6.94
C ASP A 124 -5.30 16.50 -6.51
N ARG A 125 -6.55 16.00 -6.50
CA ARG A 125 -7.73 16.78 -6.07
C ARG A 125 -7.70 17.14 -4.59
N ALA A 126 -7.26 16.23 -3.73
CA ALA A 126 -7.21 16.45 -2.29
C ALA A 126 -5.95 17.20 -1.82
N GLY A 127 -4.97 17.44 -2.70
CA GLY A 127 -3.70 18.08 -2.33
C GLY A 127 -2.85 17.23 -1.38
N VAL A 128 -2.88 15.90 -1.54
CA VAL A 128 -2.09 14.98 -0.71
C VAL A 128 -0.60 15.18 -0.99
N GLY A 129 0.18 15.41 0.07
CA GLY A 129 1.63 15.58 0.02
C GLY A 129 2.41 14.27 0.18
N MET A 130 1.86 13.29 0.89
CA MET A 130 2.50 12.00 1.15
C MET A 130 1.49 10.85 1.18
N LEU A 131 1.83 9.76 0.48
CA LEU A 131 1.19 8.46 0.65
C LEU A 131 1.99 7.62 1.64
N PHE A 132 1.30 6.86 2.48
CA PHE A 132 1.94 5.88 3.34
C PHE A 132 1.07 4.65 3.60
N GLY A 133 1.65 3.59 4.17
CA GLY A 133 0.91 2.40 4.58
C GLY A 133 1.84 1.22 4.86
N CYS A 134 1.27 0.02 4.89
CA CYS A 134 2.01 -1.22 5.10
C CYS A 134 2.07 -2.00 3.78
N SER A 135 3.29 -2.28 3.30
CA SER A 135 3.50 -3.18 2.16
C SER A 135 3.89 -4.57 2.65
N SER A 136 3.06 -5.55 2.30
CA SER A 136 3.18 -6.91 2.83
C SER A 136 3.83 -7.88 1.85
N PHE A 137 4.65 -8.76 2.40
CA PHE A 137 5.20 -9.98 1.83
C PHE A 137 4.39 -11.17 2.37
N ALA A 138 4.16 -12.18 1.54
CA ALA A 138 3.35 -13.34 1.92
C ALA A 138 4.09 -14.27 2.90
N GLY A 139 3.41 -14.73 3.93
CA GLY A 139 3.99 -15.58 4.96
C GLY A 139 4.85 -14.81 5.97
N VAL A 140 5.19 -15.50 7.06
CA VAL A 140 5.99 -14.96 8.18
C VAL A 140 7.47 -15.30 8.09
N GLU A 141 7.86 -16.14 7.13
CA GLU A 141 9.23 -16.64 6.98
C GLU A 141 10.12 -15.66 6.21
N THR A 142 11.17 -15.18 6.88
CA THR A 142 12.07 -14.15 6.32
C THR A 142 13.07 -14.69 5.30
N ALA A 143 13.38 -16.00 5.35
CA ALA A 143 14.45 -16.61 4.58
C ALA A 143 14.30 -16.45 3.06
N GLN A 144 13.07 -16.54 2.55
CA GLN A 144 12.77 -16.36 1.13
C GLN A 144 12.82 -14.90 0.65
N TYR A 145 12.88 -13.94 1.59
CA TYR A 145 12.84 -12.50 1.32
C TYR A 145 14.16 -11.79 1.59
N LEU A 146 15.22 -12.52 1.96
CA LEU A 146 16.50 -11.92 2.35
C LEU A 146 17.13 -11.04 1.26
N ASP A 147 17.04 -11.44 -0.01
CA ASP A 147 17.54 -10.62 -1.12
C ASP A 147 16.67 -9.37 -1.35
N ALA A 148 15.35 -9.47 -1.19
CA ALA A 148 14.45 -8.32 -1.26
C ALA A 148 14.76 -7.32 -0.13
N PHE A 149 14.89 -7.80 1.12
CA PHE A 149 15.27 -6.98 2.26
C PHE A 149 16.67 -6.36 2.13
N ALA A 150 17.62 -7.06 1.51
CA ALA A 150 18.94 -6.51 1.21
C ALA A 150 18.87 -5.38 0.17
N VAL A 151 17.99 -5.47 -0.84
CA VAL A 151 17.73 -4.36 -1.78
C VAL A 151 17.09 -3.18 -1.05
N LEU A 152 16.07 -3.41 -0.21
CA LEU A 152 15.41 -2.37 0.57
C LEU A 152 16.41 -1.61 1.46
N ARG A 153 17.23 -2.36 2.20
CA ARG A 153 18.32 -1.79 3.04
C ARG A 153 19.27 -0.91 2.23
N ALA A 154 19.68 -1.37 1.05
CA ALA A 154 20.72 -0.72 0.29
C ALA A 154 20.26 0.57 -0.42
N ARG A 155 18.96 0.69 -0.73
CA ARG A 155 18.47 1.71 -1.68
C ARG A 155 17.22 2.46 -1.25
N HIS A 156 16.47 1.95 -0.28
CA HIS A 156 15.10 2.39 -0.06
C HIS A 156 14.76 2.63 1.41
N LEU A 157 15.74 2.71 2.31
CA LEU A 157 15.43 3.10 3.69
C LEU A 157 14.91 4.54 3.75
N ALA A 158 13.95 4.77 4.64
CA ALA A 158 13.41 6.09 4.91
C ALA A 158 14.51 7.11 5.20
N PRO A 159 14.35 8.38 4.76
CA PRO A 159 15.17 9.48 5.23
C PRO A 159 15.15 9.53 6.76
N LYS A 160 16.26 9.87 7.41
CA LYS A 160 16.35 9.90 8.89
C LYS A 160 15.22 10.71 9.55
N ARG A 161 14.80 11.81 8.92
CA ARG A 161 13.71 12.66 9.39
C ARG A 161 12.34 11.97 9.42
N TRP A 162 12.13 10.94 8.59
CA TRP A 162 10.85 10.22 8.44
C TRP A 162 10.94 8.76 8.87
N LEU A 163 12.06 8.29 9.45
CA LEU A 163 12.26 6.87 9.72
C LEU A 163 11.34 6.38 10.86
N PRO A 164 10.36 5.51 10.57
CA PRO A 164 9.48 4.96 11.61
C PRO A 164 10.27 4.10 12.59
N GLN A 165 9.99 4.23 13.89
CA GLN A 165 10.59 3.38 14.91
C GLN A 165 9.73 2.13 15.15
N ILE A 166 10.32 1.14 15.81
CA ILE A 166 9.67 -0.15 16.11
C ILE A 166 8.67 0.06 17.25
N LYS A 167 7.42 -0.36 17.02
CA LYS A 167 6.38 -0.48 18.05
C LYS A 167 5.89 -1.93 18.20
N ALA A 168 5.82 -2.67 17.11
CA ALA A 168 5.40 -4.06 17.11
C ALA A 168 6.37 -4.95 17.95
N PRO A 169 5.84 -6.00 18.62
CA PRO A 169 6.64 -6.87 19.48
C PRO A 169 7.56 -7.83 18.71
N ASP A 170 7.18 -8.22 17.48
CA ASP A 170 7.93 -9.18 16.66
C ASP A 170 8.34 -8.52 15.32
N VAL A 171 9.65 -8.39 15.10
CA VAL A 171 10.22 -7.72 13.92
C VAL A 171 11.50 -8.38 13.42
N PHE A 172 11.65 -8.39 12.10
CA PHE A 172 12.91 -8.67 11.44
C PHE A 172 13.65 -7.37 11.09
N ARG A 173 14.64 -7.00 11.91
CA ARG A 173 15.49 -5.81 11.74
C ARG A 173 16.51 -5.97 10.60
N PHE A 174 16.04 -6.04 9.36
CA PHE A 174 16.88 -6.36 8.22
C PHE A 174 18.00 -5.35 7.97
N ALA A 175 17.82 -4.07 8.29
CA ALA A 175 18.88 -3.07 8.15
C ALA A 175 20.07 -3.32 9.09
N ALA A 176 19.79 -3.82 10.29
CA ALA A 176 20.80 -4.19 11.27
C ALA A 176 21.42 -5.56 10.97
N LYS A 177 20.60 -6.55 10.59
CA LYS A 177 21.00 -7.97 10.47
C LYS A 177 21.68 -8.31 9.14
N LEU A 178 21.27 -7.72 8.02
CA LEU A 178 21.80 -8.10 6.71
C LEU A 178 23.07 -7.32 6.41
N ARG A 179 24.11 -8.01 5.93
CA ARG A 179 25.37 -7.43 5.41
C ARG A 179 25.75 -7.98 4.02
N ARG A 180 24.89 -8.79 3.40
CA ARG A 180 25.11 -9.43 2.10
C ARG A 180 24.79 -8.53 0.90
N LYS A 181 25.43 -8.80 -0.23
CA LYS A 181 25.01 -8.31 -1.55
C LYS A 181 23.77 -9.11 -2.00
N PRO A 182 22.68 -8.46 -2.45
CA PRO A 182 21.49 -9.17 -2.91
C PRO A 182 21.69 -9.83 -4.27
N ASP A 183 21.08 -10.99 -4.46
CA ASP A 183 20.72 -11.46 -5.81
C ASP A 183 19.55 -10.60 -6.31
N MET A 184 19.81 -9.77 -7.32
CA MET A 184 18.82 -8.83 -7.85
C MET A 184 17.63 -9.54 -8.52
N LYS A 185 17.83 -10.70 -9.14
CA LYS A 185 16.76 -11.46 -9.79
C LYS A 185 15.83 -12.03 -8.75
N GLN A 186 16.37 -12.63 -7.68
CA GLN A 186 15.57 -13.16 -6.57
C GLN A 186 14.86 -12.05 -5.81
N ALA A 187 15.56 -10.94 -5.54
CA ALA A 187 14.97 -9.77 -4.90
C ALA A 187 13.75 -9.26 -5.67
N MET A 188 13.88 -9.08 -7.00
CA MET A 188 12.77 -8.58 -7.81
C MET A 188 11.64 -9.60 -7.93
N LEU A 189 11.94 -10.90 -8.03
CA LEU A 189 10.92 -11.94 -8.07
C LEU A 189 10.06 -11.96 -6.80
N ARG A 190 10.69 -11.75 -5.64
CA ARG A 190 10.04 -11.84 -4.32
C ARG A 190 9.52 -10.51 -3.78
N MET A 191 9.86 -9.39 -4.41
CA MET A 191 9.36 -8.05 -4.05
C MET A 191 7.87 -7.93 -4.40
N PRO A 192 6.99 -7.56 -3.45
CA PRO A 192 5.58 -7.32 -3.72
C PRO A 192 5.38 -6.32 -4.88
N PRO A 193 4.50 -6.60 -5.86
CA PRO A 193 4.33 -5.74 -7.03
C PRO A 193 3.94 -4.30 -6.68
N LEU A 194 3.08 -4.13 -5.68
CA LEU A 194 2.66 -2.81 -5.20
C LEU A 194 3.84 -2.04 -4.58
N LEU A 195 4.61 -2.70 -3.70
CA LEU A 195 5.82 -2.12 -3.11
C LEU A 195 6.81 -1.70 -4.21
N ARG A 196 7.06 -2.56 -5.20
CA ARG A 196 7.94 -2.24 -6.33
C ARG A 196 7.50 -0.96 -7.05
N SER A 197 6.19 -0.76 -7.22
CA SER A 197 5.64 0.45 -7.83
C SER A 197 5.94 1.69 -6.99
N TYR A 198 5.75 1.64 -5.67
CA TYR A 198 6.15 2.72 -4.75
C TYR A 198 7.65 3.03 -4.88
N LEU A 199 8.52 2.02 -4.83
CA LEU A 199 9.97 2.20 -4.91
C LEU A 199 10.40 2.86 -6.22
N MET A 200 9.78 2.50 -7.35
CA MET A 200 10.03 3.12 -8.65
C MET A 200 9.60 4.59 -8.73
N MET A 201 8.73 5.03 -7.81
CA MET A 201 8.27 6.40 -7.67
C MET A 201 9.05 7.20 -6.63
N GLY A 202 10.13 6.64 -6.07
CA GLY A 202 10.91 7.29 -5.00
C GLY A 202 10.41 6.95 -3.60
N GLY A 203 9.56 5.93 -3.48
CA GLY A 203 9.10 5.43 -2.19
C GLY A 203 10.24 4.80 -1.38
N TRP A 204 10.05 4.83 -0.07
CA TRP A 204 10.99 4.36 0.92
C TRP A 204 10.29 3.50 1.98
N VAL A 205 11.07 2.77 2.77
CA VAL A 205 10.56 1.80 3.77
C VAL A 205 11.20 1.96 5.15
N SER A 206 10.55 1.39 6.17
CA SER A 206 11.15 1.18 7.49
C SER A 206 12.43 0.33 7.41
N ASP A 207 13.24 0.34 8.47
CA ASP A 207 14.48 -0.44 8.56
C ASP A 207 14.29 -1.88 9.09
N HIS A 208 13.02 -2.24 9.32
CA HIS A 208 12.56 -3.51 9.83
C HIS A 208 11.24 -3.93 9.15
N ALA A 209 11.02 -5.24 9.08
CA ALA A 209 9.74 -5.82 8.74
C ALA A 209 9.05 -6.32 10.01
N VAL A 210 7.75 -6.06 10.14
CA VAL A 210 6.90 -6.55 11.22
C VAL A 210 6.38 -7.94 10.85
N VAL A 211 6.38 -8.85 11.83
CA VAL A 211 5.82 -10.19 11.66
C VAL A 211 4.36 -10.17 12.09
N ASP A 212 3.45 -10.24 11.11
CA ASP A 212 2.01 -10.30 11.34
C ASP A 212 1.52 -11.74 11.15
N ARG A 213 1.33 -12.44 12.28
CA ARG A 213 0.87 -13.83 12.29
C ARG A 213 -0.61 -13.97 12.02
N GLN A 214 -1.40 -12.93 12.26
CA GLN A 214 -2.84 -12.95 12.01
C GLN A 214 -3.12 -12.90 10.51
N MET A 215 -2.42 -12.03 9.78
CA MET A 215 -2.52 -11.93 8.33
C MET A 215 -1.59 -12.90 7.59
N ASN A 216 -0.75 -13.65 8.32
CA ASN A 216 0.32 -14.47 7.76
C ASN A 216 1.19 -13.68 6.77
N THR A 217 1.74 -12.55 7.22
CA THR A 217 2.60 -11.68 6.41
C THR A 217 3.81 -11.15 7.17
N LEU A 218 4.81 -10.72 6.41
CA LEU A 218 5.82 -9.76 6.86
C LEU A 218 5.47 -8.43 6.21
N HIS A 219 5.34 -7.34 6.96
CA HIS A 219 5.10 -6.03 6.34
C HIS A 219 6.16 -5.00 6.72
N VAL A 220 6.46 -4.12 5.77
CA VAL A 220 7.30 -2.94 5.99
C VAL A 220 6.41 -1.70 5.92
N PHE A 221 6.76 -0.67 6.70
CA PHE A 221 6.19 0.64 6.47
C PHE A 221 6.66 1.10 5.10
N THR A 222 5.79 1.72 4.32
CA THR A 222 6.12 2.32 3.03
C THR A 222 5.64 3.76 3.04
N GLY A 223 6.51 4.69 2.67
CA GLY A 223 6.20 6.10 2.49
C GLY A 223 6.59 6.60 1.11
N LEU A 224 5.82 7.53 0.56
CA LEU A 224 6.06 8.17 -0.73
C LEU A 224 5.66 9.65 -0.67
N GLU A 225 6.64 10.55 -0.72
CA GLU A 225 6.41 11.98 -0.88
C GLU A 225 5.99 12.25 -2.35
N ILE A 226 4.81 12.84 -2.57
CA ILE A 226 4.29 13.14 -3.92
C ILE A 226 5.21 14.10 -4.66
N GLY A 227 5.86 15.02 -3.93
CA GLY A 227 6.90 15.89 -4.47
C GLY A 227 8.11 15.15 -5.06
N ALA A 228 8.47 13.99 -4.49
CA ALA A 228 9.63 13.21 -4.89
C ALA A 228 9.39 12.32 -6.13
N ILE A 229 8.14 12.13 -6.55
CA ILE A 229 7.82 11.31 -7.72
C ILE A 229 8.48 11.91 -8.98
N PRO A 230 9.28 11.13 -9.74
CA PRO A 230 9.91 11.62 -10.97
C PRO A 230 8.89 12.16 -11.98
N ALA A 231 9.19 13.28 -12.63
CA ALA A 231 8.26 13.95 -13.56
C ALA A 231 7.72 13.03 -14.67
N ALA A 232 8.58 12.15 -15.21
CA ALA A 232 8.16 11.16 -16.20
C ALA A 232 7.10 10.18 -15.66
N ARG A 233 7.21 9.79 -14.37
CA ARG A 233 6.23 8.93 -13.71
C ARG A 233 4.93 9.67 -13.44
N LYS A 234 4.99 10.92 -12.97
CA LYS A 234 3.80 11.78 -12.81
C LYS A 234 3.00 11.87 -14.11
N ARG A 235 3.67 12.10 -15.25
CA ARG A 235 3.01 12.15 -16.57
C ARG A 235 2.34 10.83 -16.94
N LEU A 236 2.98 9.69 -16.70
CA LEU A 236 2.40 8.38 -17.01
C LEU A 236 1.17 8.07 -16.15
N LEU A 237 1.20 8.40 -14.85
CA LEU A 237 0.07 8.21 -13.96
C LEU A 237 -1.13 9.09 -14.35
N ARG A 238 -0.86 10.33 -14.75
CA ARG A 238 -1.87 11.30 -15.18
C ARG A 238 -2.37 11.10 -16.61
N ALA A 239 -1.68 10.31 -17.44
CA ALA A 239 -2.14 10.00 -18.79
C ALA A 239 -3.38 9.10 -18.84
N LEU A 240 -3.77 8.54 -17.69
CA LEU A 240 -4.95 7.70 -17.50
C LEU A 240 -6.08 8.42 -16.75
N VAL A 241 -5.84 9.68 -16.33
CA VAL A 241 -6.79 10.56 -15.65
C VAL A 241 -7.41 11.51 -16.67
#